data_AF-A0A1G7W3H3-F1
#
_entry.id   AF-A0A1G7W3H3-F1
#
_cell.length_a   1.000
_cell.length_b   1.000
_cell.length_c   1.000
_cell.angle_alpha   90.00
_cell.angle_beta   90.00
_cell.angle_gamma   90.00
#
_symmetry.space_group_name_H-M   'P 1'
#
loop_
_entity.id
_entity.type
_entity.pdbx_description
1 polymer ?
#
loop_
_entity_poly.entity_id
_entity_poly.type
_entity_poly.pdbx_seq_one_letter_code
_entity_poly.pdbx_strand_id
1 'polypeptide(L)'
;MAVIRIDGDDLVVMMEGLDKLWAFKGSLTIPLANVRGVTADPGMAAEPKGMRAPGSHVPGVIIAGTFHQHGEKVFWDVRDPAKAVVVELADERYTRLVLQVEDPRATVALVESALS
;
A
#
# COMPACT_ATOMS: atom_id res chain seq x y z
N MET A 1 2.96 -9.93 -2.24
CA MET A 1 3.15 -9.61 -0.81
C MET A 1 4.16 -8.49 -0.75
N ALA A 2 3.92 -7.47 0.05
CA ALA A 2 4.82 -6.34 0.19
C ALA A 2 5.83 -6.59 1.32
N VAL A 3 7.08 -6.19 1.08
CA VAL A 3 8.11 -6.06 2.11
C VAL A 3 8.37 -4.58 2.30
N ILE A 4 8.20 -4.10 3.53
CA ILE A 4 8.46 -2.72 3.93
C ILE A 4 9.77 -2.67 4.70
N ARG A 5 10.62 -1.71 4.35
CA ARG A 5 11.89 -1.43 5.02
C ARG A 5 12.05 0.08 5.20
N ILE A 6 12.86 0.44 6.19
CA ILE A 6 13.32 1.81 6.41
C ILE A 6 14.76 1.88 5.93
N ASP A 7 15.07 2.85 5.08
CA ASP A 7 16.41 3.14 4.58
C ASP A 7 16.70 4.63 4.75
N GLY A 8 17.48 4.97 5.78
CA GLY A 8 17.67 6.35 6.20
C GLY A 8 16.33 7.03 6.52
N ASP A 9 16.03 8.09 5.76
CA ASP A 9 14.81 8.88 5.90
C ASP A 9 13.68 8.41 4.97
N ASP A 10 13.83 7.27 4.30
CA ASP A 10 12.87 6.75 3.33
C ASP A 10 12.19 5.46 3.80
N LEU A 11 10.89 5.37 3.55
CA LEU A 11 10.09 4.15 3.56
C LEU A 11 10.17 3.49 2.19
N VAL A 12 10.77 2.30 2.14
CA VAL A 12 10.95 1.52 0.91
C VAL A 12 9.99 0.35 0.89
N VAL A 13 9.15 0.30 -0.13
CA VAL A 13 8.15 -0.76 -0.34
C VAL A 13 8.52 -1.59 -1.57
N MET A 14 8.70 -2.90 -1.36
CA MET A 14 9.01 -3.86 -2.41
C MET A 14 7.88 -4.87 -2.57
N MET A 15 7.44 -5.12 -3.80
CA MET A 15 6.39 -6.11 -4.09
C MET A 15 7.00 -7.46 -4.46
N GLU A 16 6.81 -8.48 -3.62
CA GLU A 16 7.14 -9.88 -3.92
C GLU A 16 6.02 -10.54 -4.73
N GLY A 17 6.38 -11.16 -5.86
CA GLY A 17 5.49 -12.05 -6.63
C GLY A 17 4.54 -11.38 -7.63
N LEU A 18 4.68 -10.07 -7.93
CA LEU A 18 3.98 -9.46 -9.08
C LEU A 18 4.85 -9.59 -10.34
N ASP A 19 4.87 -10.81 -10.88
CA ASP A 19 5.90 -11.37 -11.77
C ASP A 19 6.16 -10.69 -13.13
N LYS A 20 5.45 -9.63 -13.55
CA LYS A 20 5.72 -8.99 -14.85
C LYS A 20 5.53 -7.47 -14.92
N LEU A 21 4.63 -6.90 -14.11
CA LEU A 21 4.32 -5.47 -14.16
C LEU A 21 5.12 -4.64 -13.15
N TRP A 22 5.54 -5.23 -12.02
CA TRP A 22 6.38 -4.56 -11.02
C TRP A 22 7.87 -4.72 -11.28
N ALA A 23 8.29 -5.78 -11.98
CA ALA A 23 9.65 -5.88 -12.50
C ALA A 23 10.05 -4.64 -13.34
N PHE A 24 9.07 -3.99 -13.98
CA PHE A 24 9.26 -2.75 -14.75
C PHE A 24 9.12 -1.45 -13.94
N LYS A 25 8.52 -1.47 -12.74
CA LYS A 25 8.24 -0.27 -11.94
C LYS A 25 9.15 -0.08 -10.71
N GLY A 26 9.93 -1.09 -10.31
CA GLY A 26 10.85 -0.98 -9.18
C GLY A 26 10.13 -0.81 -7.84
N SER A 27 10.90 -0.68 -6.76
CA SER A 27 10.40 -0.36 -5.41
C SER A 27 9.71 1.02 -5.38
N LEU A 28 8.78 1.22 -4.45
CA LEU A 28 8.34 2.57 -4.09
C LEU A 28 9.23 3.08 -2.96
N THR A 29 9.86 4.21 -3.17
CA THR A 29 10.63 4.92 -2.14
C THR A 29 9.88 6.19 -1.81
N ILE A 30 9.57 6.37 -0.53
CA ILE A 30 8.69 7.42 -0.03
C ILE A 30 9.39 8.08 1.14
N PRO A 31 9.65 9.40 1.10
CA PRO A 31 10.22 10.09 2.24
C PRO A 31 9.34 9.89 3.48
N LEU A 32 9.94 9.56 4.63
CA LEU A 32 9.22 9.43 5.90
C LEU A 32 8.51 10.73 6.29
N ALA A 33 9.05 11.88 5.90
CA ALA A 33 8.41 13.18 6.05
C ALA A 33 7.03 13.27 5.35
N ASN A 34 6.82 12.46 4.32
CA ASN A 34 5.56 12.37 3.57
C ASN A 34 4.65 11.27 4.11
N VAL A 35 5.11 10.42 5.03
CA VAL A 35 4.30 9.39 5.68
C VAL A 35 3.55 10.00 6.86
N ARG A 36 2.22 10.00 6.78
CA ARG A 36 1.33 10.54 7.82
C ARG A 36 1.01 9.54 8.91
N GLY A 37 1.01 8.26 8.57
CA GLY A 37 0.73 7.20 9.52
C GLY A 37 0.69 5.84 8.85
N VAL A 38 0.69 4.82 9.69
CA VAL A 38 0.57 3.43 9.28
C VAL A 38 -0.46 2.73 10.18
N THR A 39 -1.29 1.85 9.64
CA THR A 39 -2.30 1.14 10.42
C THR A 39 -2.50 -0.27 9.88
N ALA A 40 -2.59 -1.26 10.77
CA ALA A 40 -3.06 -2.59 10.41
C ALA A 40 -4.59 -2.56 10.36
N ASP A 41 -5.14 -2.56 9.15
CA ASP A 41 -6.59 -2.43 8.96
C ASP A 41 -7.13 -3.54 8.05
N PRO A 42 -7.58 -4.66 8.66
CA PRO A 42 -8.22 -5.73 7.90
C PRO A 42 -9.65 -5.37 7.44
N GLY A 43 -10.27 -4.34 8.04
CA GLY A 43 -11.62 -3.89 7.73
C GLY A 43 -11.67 -3.02 6.46
N MET A 44 -10.67 -2.17 6.24
CA MET A 44 -10.60 -1.34 5.03
C MET A 44 -10.48 -2.19 3.76
N ALA A 45 -9.88 -3.38 3.85
CA ALA A 45 -9.89 -4.35 2.76
C ALA A 45 -11.29 -4.84 2.34
N ALA A 46 -12.29 -4.71 3.21
CA ALA A 46 -13.68 -5.06 3.01
C ALA A 46 -14.60 -3.86 2.67
N GLU A 47 -14.09 -2.62 2.70
CA GLU A 47 -14.90 -1.43 2.38
C GLU A 47 -15.27 -1.36 0.87
N PRO A 48 -16.44 -0.78 0.53
CA PRO A 48 -16.84 -0.57 -0.86
C PRO A 48 -15.81 0.32 -1.58
N LYS A 49 -14.99 -0.30 -2.42
CA LYS A 49 -14.02 0.40 -3.27
C LYS A 49 -14.80 1.34 -4.18
N GLY A 50 -14.68 2.66 -3.97
CA GLY A 50 -15.39 3.70 -4.73
C GLY A 50 -15.25 3.59 -6.26
N MET A 51 -15.79 4.55 -7.02
CA MET A 51 -15.85 4.47 -8.49
C MET A 51 -14.46 4.22 -9.11
N ARG A 52 -14.31 3.02 -9.68
CA ARG A 52 -13.09 2.53 -10.30
C ARG A 52 -12.94 3.16 -11.68
N ALA A 53 -11.77 3.69 -12.00
CA ALA A 53 -11.46 4.12 -13.36
C ALA A 53 -11.67 2.92 -14.33
N PRO A 54 -12.29 3.13 -15.51
CA PRO A 54 -12.54 2.05 -16.46
C PRO A 54 -11.20 1.44 -16.92
N GLY A 55 -11.07 0.11 -16.86
CA GLY A 55 -9.93 -0.59 -17.48
C GLY A 55 -9.32 -1.79 -16.75
N SER A 56 -9.78 -2.20 -15.56
CA SER A 56 -9.21 -3.40 -14.91
C SER A 56 -10.24 -4.11 -14.03
N HIS A 57 -10.99 -5.04 -14.63
CA HIS A 57 -11.88 -5.95 -13.91
C HIS A 57 -11.44 -7.40 -14.20
N VAL A 58 -10.85 -8.06 -13.21
CA VAL A 58 -10.83 -9.53 -13.13
C VAL A 58 -11.49 -9.89 -11.79
N PRO A 59 -12.70 -10.47 -11.81
CA PRO A 59 -13.34 -11.01 -10.62
C PRO A 59 -12.43 -12.07 -9.96
N GLY A 60 -12.29 -12.03 -8.64
CA GLY A 60 -11.51 -13.02 -7.88
C GLY A 60 -9.99 -12.77 -7.80
N VAL A 61 -9.46 -11.75 -8.48
CA VAL A 61 -8.06 -11.33 -8.36
C VAL A 61 -8.03 -9.87 -7.93
N ILE A 62 -7.57 -9.60 -6.71
CA ILE A 62 -7.37 -8.23 -6.26
C ILE A 62 -6.11 -7.71 -6.96
N ILE A 63 -6.34 -7.10 -8.12
CA ILE A 63 -5.30 -6.57 -9.01
C ILE A 63 -4.78 -5.25 -8.45
N ALA A 64 -3.45 -5.15 -8.37
CA ALA A 64 -2.69 -3.91 -8.21
C ALA A 64 -3.23 -2.79 -9.12
N GLY A 65 -3.77 -1.72 -8.52
CA GLY A 65 -4.38 -0.63 -9.28
C GLY A 65 -4.49 0.67 -8.50
N THR A 66 -4.63 1.77 -9.23
CA THR A 66 -4.90 3.10 -8.66
C THR A 66 -6.40 3.34 -8.58
N PHE A 67 -6.95 3.45 -7.37
CA PHE A 67 -8.36 3.77 -7.15
C PHE A 67 -8.52 5.27 -6.91
N HIS A 68 -9.59 5.88 -7.43
CA HIS A 68 -9.94 7.25 -7.11
C HIS A 68 -11.05 7.23 -6.06
N GLN A 69 -10.69 7.40 -4.79
CA GLN A 69 -11.68 7.63 -3.73
C GLN A 69 -11.73 9.13 -3.46
N HIS A 70 -12.88 9.77 -3.67
CA HIS A 70 -13.07 11.22 -3.44
C HIS A 70 -12.07 12.15 -4.18
N GLY A 71 -11.52 11.71 -5.32
CA GLY A 71 -10.51 12.45 -6.09
C GLY A 71 -9.05 12.08 -5.78
N GLU A 72 -8.83 11.21 -4.81
CA GLU A 72 -7.50 10.79 -4.35
C GLU A 72 -7.04 9.45 -4.92
N LYS A 73 -5.75 9.29 -5.22
CA LYS A 73 -5.17 8.07 -5.78
C LYS A 73 -4.72 7.11 -4.68
N VAL A 74 -5.34 5.94 -4.60
CA VAL A 74 -4.98 4.87 -3.65
C VAL A 74 -4.30 3.72 -4.40
N PHE A 75 -3.13 3.30 -3.96
CA PHE A 75 -2.48 2.07 -4.43
C PHE A 75 -2.95 0.88 -3.60
N TRP A 76 -3.31 -0.22 -4.24
CA TRP A 76 -3.87 -1.38 -3.56
C TRP A 76 -3.22 -2.68 -4.02
N ASP A 77 -2.58 -3.43 -3.11
CA ASP A 77 -2.07 -4.79 -3.32
C ASP A 77 -2.35 -5.66 -2.08
N VAL A 78 -3.59 -6.13 -1.94
CA VAL A 78 -4.02 -7.03 -0.85
C VAL A 78 -4.80 -8.19 -1.43
N ARG A 79 -4.38 -9.43 -1.16
CA ARG A 79 -5.14 -10.66 -1.45
C ARG A 79 -5.83 -11.20 -0.21
N ASP A 80 -5.14 -11.12 0.94
CA ASP A 80 -5.63 -11.51 2.26
C ASP A 80 -5.88 -10.25 3.12
N PRO A 81 -7.14 -9.87 3.34
CA PRO A 81 -7.52 -8.76 4.22
C PRO A 81 -6.90 -8.81 5.61
N ALA A 82 -6.75 -9.99 6.21
CA ALA A 82 -6.22 -10.13 7.57
C ALA A 82 -4.76 -9.67 7.69
N LYS A 83 -4.06 -9.59 6.55
CA LYS A 83 -2.67 -9.20 6.42
C LYS A 83 -2.49 -7.77 5.86
N ALA A 84 -3.55 -6.97 5.84
CA ALA A 84 -3.53 -5.62 5.27
C ALA A 84 -2.93 -4.57 6.22
N VAL A 85 -2.06 -3.73 5.66
CA VAL A 85 -1.56 -2.50 6.25
C VAL A 85 -1.87 -1.33 5.33
N VAL A 86 -2.22 -0.21 5.93
CA VAL A 86 -2.50 1.06 5.28
C VAL A 86 -1.37 2.01 5.62
N VAL A 87 -0.76 2.60 4.61
CA VAL A 87 0.20 3.70 4.77
C VAL A 87 -0.47 4.94 4.22
N GLU A 88 -0.67 5.94 5.07
CA GLU A 88 -1.21 7.24 4.69
C GLU A 88 -0.07 8.17 4.31
N LEU A 89 -0.22 8.86 3.18
CA LEU A 89 0.81 9.71 2.58
C LEU A 89 0.29 11.12 2.34
N ALA A 90 1.17 12.10 2.45
CA ALA A 90 0.94 13.48 2.03
C ALA A 90 1.84 13.85 0.87
N ASP A 91 1.35 14.74 0.00
CA ASP A 91 2.13 15.34 -1.10
C ASP A 91 2.76 14.33 -2.07
N GLU A 92 2.20 13.12 -2.13
CA GLU A 92 2.66 12.01 -2.94
C GLU A 92 1.72 11.67 -4.10
N ARG A 93 2.24 10.91 -5.08
CA ARG A 93 1.44 10.41 -6.22
C ARG A 93 0.21 9.60 -5.77
N TYR A 94 0.32 8.94 -4.62
CA TYR A 94 -0.75 8.21 -3.97
C TYR A 94 -0.99 8.83 -2.60
N THR A 95 -2.26 8.98 -2.20
CA THR A 95 -2.60 9.42 -0.84
C THR A 95 -2.57 8.27 0.15
N ARG A 96 -2.75 7.03 -0.33
CA ARG A 96 -2.69 5.81 0.48
C ARG A 96 -2.08 4.64 -0.26
N LEU A 97 -1.31 3.84 0.45
CA LEU A 97 -0.89 2.50 0.04
C LEU A 97 -1.59 1.46 0.91
N VAL A 98 -2.29 0.53 0.28
CA VAL A 98 -2.98 -0.57 0.95
C VAL A 98 -2.27 -1.85 0.56
N LEU A 99 -1.49 -2.40 1.47
CA LEU A 99 -0.48 -3.40 1.20
C LEU A 99 -0.70 -4.64 2.05
N GLN A 100 -0.60 -5.82 1.45
CA GLN A 100 -0.54 -7.06 2.20
C GLN A 100 0.91 -7.36 2.60
N VAL A 101 1.15 -7.49 3.89
CA VAL A 101 2.47 -7.78 4.48
C VAL A 101 2.45 -9.10 5.25
N GLU A 102 3.61 -9.65 5.60
CA GLU A 102 3.65 -10.93 6.31
C GLU A 102 3.09 -10.81 7.73
N ASP A 103 3.49 -9.77 8.47
CA ASP A 103 3.02 -9.42 9.80
C ASP A 103 2.61 -7.93 9.87
N PRO A 104 1.30 -7.63 9.87
CA PRO A 104 0.81 -6.26 9.94
C PRO A 104 1.24 -5.52 11.21
N ARG A 105 1.27 -6.19 12.36
CA ARG A 105 1.57 -5.55 13.64
C ARG A 105 3.04 -5.18 13.72
N ALA A 106 3.93 -6.10 13.33
CA ALA A 106 5.36 -5.83 13.27
C ALA A 106 5.67 -4.72 12.25
N THR A 107 4.96 -4.70 11.13
CA THR A 107 5.12 -3.66 10.10
C THR A 107 4.70 -2.28 10.61
N VAL A 108 3.56 -2.18 11.30
CA VAL A 108 3.10 -0.92 11.91
C VAL A 108 4.14 -0.41 12.90
N ALA A 109 4.56 -1.27 13.84
CA ALA A 109 5.54 -0.90 14.85
C ALA A 109 6.89 -0.45 14.24
N LEU A 110 7.34 -1.10 13.17
CA LEU A 110 8.55 -0.71 12.44
C LEU A 110 8.43 0.73 11.90
N VAL A 111 7.35 1.04 11.20
CA VAL A 111 7.18 2.36 10.58
C VAL A 111 6.94 3.43 11.65
N GLU A 112 6.12 3.17 12.66
CA GLU A 112 5.91 4.12 13.78
C GLU A 112 7.20 4.47 14.51
N SER A 113 8.09 3.48 14.72
CA SER A 113 9.39 3.71 15.34
C SER A 113 10.32 4.61 14.52
N ALA A 114 10.13 4.66 13.20
CA ALA A 114 10.91 5.49 12.29
C ALA A 114 10.32 6.90 12.11
N LEU A 115 9.05 7.13 12.50
CA LEU A 115 8.39 8.44 12.46
C LEU A 115 8.59 9.26 13.75
N SER A 116 9.17 8.66 14.79
CA SER A 116 9.41 9.25 16.11
C SER A 116 10.76 9.98 16.18
#